data_AF-A0A7W4J1I3-F1
#
_entry.id   AF-A0A7W4J1I3-F1
#
_cell.length_a   1.000
_cell.length_b   1.000
_cell.length_c   1.000
_cell.angle_alpha   90.00
_cell.angle_beta   90.00
_cell.angle_gamma   90.00
#
_symmetry.space_group_name_H-M   'P 1'
#
loop_
_entity.id
_entity.type
_entity.pdbx_description
1 polymer ?
#
loop_
_entity_poly.entity_id
_entity_poly.type
_entity_poly.pdbx_seq_one_letter_code
_entity_poly.pdbx_strand_id
1 'polypeptide(L)'
;MWDMRMCAAACGLVVALAGGQMVGTARAQDDAPTKAQSELSRETLTITGGKGAKHVFSVELATTPEQQRIGEMFRTSVPADRGMLFVWPYPQQSDMWMENTLVSLDIVFIGEDGRISAIAENAVPQSLARISSHGPVRATLELQGGLTEKLGIVVGDKVDSKTLAAPAG
;
A
#
# COMPACT_ATOMS: atom_id res chain seq x y z
N MET A 1 -7.68 -33.91 88.88
CA MET A 1 -6.90 -32.84 89.51
C MET A 1 -5.76 -32.51 88.54
N TRP A 2 -5.71 -31.25 88.12
CA TRP A 2 -4.85 -30.59 87.11
C TRP A 2 -5.46 -30.41 85.70
N ASP A 3 -6.08 -29.22 85.55
CA ASP A 3 -6.27 -28.42 84.34
C ASP A 3 -4.94 -28.08 83.64
N MET A 4 -4.94 -27.93 82.30
CA MET A 4 -4.50 -26.69 81.60
C MET A 4 -4.66 -26.75 80.06
N ARG A 5 -5.70 -26.07 79.55
CA ARG A 5 -5.76 -25.10 78.43
C ARG A 5 -4.88 -25.25 77.16
N MET A 6 -5.60 -25.32 76.03
CA MET A 6 -5.50 -24.53 74.77
C MET A 6 -4.14 -24.25 74.11
N CYS A 7 -3.98 -24.75 72.88
CA CYS A 7 -3.41 -24.08 71.69
C CYS A 7 -3.87 -24.90 70.46
N ALA A 8 -4.86 -24.46 69.70
CA ALA A 8 -4.80 -23.55 68.55
C ALA A 8 -4.53 -24.25 67.20
N ALA A 9 -5.36 -23.86 66.23
CA ALA A 9 -5.17 -23.84 64.77
C ALA A 9 -5.36 -25.15 63.94
N ALA A 10 -6.62 -25.31 63.54
CA ALA A 10 -7.20 -25.75 62.27
C ALA A 10 -6.33 -26.31 61.12
N CYS A 11 -6.84 -27.41 60.56
CA CYS A 11 -6.87 -27.86 59.16
C CYS A 11 -6.70 -26.72 58.12
N GLY A 12 -6.11 -26.86 56.93
CA GLY A 12 -5.81 -28.03 56.10
C GLY A 12 -6.06 -27.64 54.63
N LEU A 13 -5.14 -28.05 53.75
CA LEU A 13 -5.27 -28.27 52.29
C LEU A 13 -5.18 -27.10 51.26
N VAL A 14 -4.01 -27.07 50.58
CA VAL A 14 -3.70 -27.04 49.12
C VAL A 14 -4.67 -26.34 48.13
N VAL A 15 -4.11 -25.50 47.25
CA VAL A 15 -4.06 -25.64 45.75
C VAL A 15 -3.52 -24.33 45.14
N ALA A 16 -2.50 -24.47 44.30
CA ALA A 16 -1.90 -23.41 43.49
C ALA A 16 -2.76 -23.08 42.27
N LEU A 17 -2.98 -21.81 41.95
CA LEU A 17 -3.32 -21.37 40.58
C LEU A 17 -2.73 -19.99 40.29
N ALA A 18 -1.86 -19.97 39.28
CA ALA A 18 -1.41 -18.78 38.57
C ALA A 18 -2.61 -18.08 37.91
N GLY A 19 -2.64 -16.75 37.97
CA GLY A 19 -3.63 -15.92 37.27
C GLY A 19 -2.92 -14.77 36.58
N GLY A 20 -2.49 -15.00 35.35
CA GLY A 20 -1.74 -14.06 34.51
C GLY A 20 -2.54 -12.81 34.14
N GLN A 21 -1.79 -11.76 33.80
CA GLN A 21 -2.32 -10.52 33.27
C GLN A 21 -3.07 -10.80 31.95
N MET A 22 -4.30 -10.32 31.87
CA MET A 22 -5.04 -10.23 30.61
C MET A 22 -4.33 -9.23 29.71
N VAL A 23 -3.39 -9.70 28.89
CA VAL A 23 -2.92 -8.97 27.72
C VAL A 23 -4.06 -9.02 26.72
N GLY A 24 -4.88 -7.97 26.71
CA GLY A 24 -5.85 -7.74 25.66
C GLY A 24 -5.12 -7.58 24.34
N THR A 25 -5.10 -8.62 23.52
CA THR A 25 -4.70 -8.51 22.12
C THR A 25 -5.87 -7.84 21.39
N ALA A 26 -5.73 -6.54 21.15
CA ALA A 26 -6.60 -5.85 20.21
C ALA A 26 -6.39 -6.50 18.83
N ARG A 27 -7.38 -7.26 18.36
CA ARG A 27 -7.46 -7.65 16.96
C ARG A 27 -7.78 -6.38 16.18
N ALA A 28 -6.91 -5.97 15.26
CA ALA A 28 -7.33 -5.06 14.20
C ALA A 28 -8.49 -5.77 13.45
N GLN A 29 -9.64 -5.12 13.37
CA GLN A 29 -10.76 -5.64 12.58
C GLN A 29 -10.43 -5.36 11.11
N ASP A 30 -10.26 -6.43 10.32
CA ASP A 30 -10.07 -6.40 8.87
C ASP A 30 -11.39 -6.05 8.15
N ASP A 31 -11.94 -4.86 8.45
CA ASP A 31 -13.10 -4.37 7.72
C ASP A 31 -12.65 -3.84 6.35
N ALA A 32 -13.34 -4.27 5.29
CA ALA A 32 -13.09 -3.78 3.94
C ALA A 32 -13.23 -2.25 3.89
N PRO A 33 -12.38 -1.54 3.12
CA PRO A 33 -12.45 -0.10 3.02
C PRO A 33 -13.80 0.31 2.41
N THR A 34 -14.44 1.33 2.99
CA THR A 34 -15.76 1.85 2.56
C THR A 34 -15.72 3.30 2.11
N LYS A 35 -14.54 3.94 2.21
CA LYS A 35 -14.28 5.33 1.84
C LYS A 35 -12.84 5.49 1.42
N ALA A 36 -12.53 6.62 0.78
CA ALA A 36 -11.17 6.94 0.39
C ALA A 36 -10.27 7.03 1.65
N GLN A 37 -9.04 6.53 1.53
CA GLN A 37 -8.03 6.75 2.55
C GLN A 37 -7.68 8.24 2.66
N SER A 38 -7.18 8.66 3.83
CA SER A 38 -6.61 9.99 4.03
C SER A 38 -5.47 10.24 3.04
N GLU A 39 -5.23 11.51 2.69
CA GLU A 39 -4.09 11.85 1.84
C GLU A 39 -2.77 11.35 2.45
N LEU A 40 -1.97 10.67 1.65
CA LEU A 40 -0.67 10.14 2.05
C LEU A 40 0.42 11.21 1.87
N SER A 41 1.63 10.89 2.36
CA SER A 41 2.80 11.73 2.08
C SER A 41 3.07 11.77 0.58
N ARG A 42 3.37 12.96 0.06
CA ARG A 42 3.61 13.19 -1.36
C ARG A 42 5.07 13.44 -1.67
N GLU A 43 5.48 13.12 -2.89
CA GLU A 43 6.75 13.56 -3.47
C GLU A 43 6.59 13.98 -4.94
N THR A 44 7.61 14.64 -5.46
CA THR A 44 7.70 14.94 -6.89
C THR A 44 8.25 13.73 -7.63
N LEU A 45 7.55 13.34 -8.70
CA LEU A 45 7.97 12.33 -9.66
C LEU A 45 8.05 12.97 -11.04
N THR A 46 9.10 12.66 -11.80
CA THR A 46 9.29 13.16 -13.16
C THR A 46 9.38 11.99 -14.14
N ILE A 47 8.57 12.01 -15.19
CA ILE A 47 8.71 11.13 -16.34
C ILE A 47 9.42 11.91 -17.46
N THR A 48 10.54 11.38 -17.94
CA THR A 48 11.31 11.95 -19.04
C THR A 48 11.18 11.07 -20.28
N GLY A 49 10.51 11.60 -21.30
CA GLY A 49 10.30 10.95 -22.59
C GLY A 49 11.55 10.90 -23.46
N GLY A 50 11.55 10.04 -24.48
CA GLY A 50 12.71 9.84 -25.39
C GLY A 50 13.28 11.09 -26.08
N LYS A 51 12.50 12.18 -26.23
CA LYS A 51 12.97 13.48 -26.76
C LYS A 51 13.37 14.49 -25.69
N GLY A 52 13.46 14.07 -24.43
CA GLY A 52 13.74 14.92 -23.28
C GLY A 52 12.53 15.71 -22.76
N ALA A 53 11.33 15.43 -23.25
CA ALA A 53 10.09 15.98 -22.70
C ALA A 53 9.95 15.55 -21.24
N LYS A 54 9.63 16.49 -20.34
CA LYS A 54 9.49 16.23 -18.91
C LYS A 54 8.06 16.46 -18.45
N HIS A 55 7.49 15.45 -17.82
CA HIS A 55 6.17 15.50 -17.19
C HIS A 55 6.36 15.34 -15.68
N VAL A 56 5.87 16.31 -14.92
CA VAL A 56 6.08 16.38 -13.47
C VAL A 56 4.76 16.13 -12.76
N PHE A 57 4.77 15.23 -11.78
CA PHE A 57 3.61 14.83 -11.00
C PHE A 57 3.90 14.98 -9.51
N SER A 58 2.86 15.29 -8.74
CA SER A 58 2.85 15.17 -7.28
C SER A 58 2.17 13.86 -6.90
N VAL A 59 2.95 12.88 -6.46
CA VAL A 59 2.46 11.51 -6.23
C VAL A 59 2.37 11.19 -4.75
N GLU A 60 1.26 10.61 -4.32
CA GLU A 60 1.09 10.03 -2.98
C GLU A 60 1.87 8.71 -2.87
N LEU A 61 2.51 8.47 -1.73
CA LEU A 61 3.35 7.29 -1.52
C LEU A 61 2.62 6.20 -0.75
N ALA A 62 2.22 5.13 -1.45
CA ALA A 62 1.65 3.92 -0.85
C ALA A 62 2.79 2.95 -0.45
N THR A 63 3.24 3.06 0.80
CA THR A 63 4.44 2.36 1.31
C THR A 63 4.14 1.24 2.30
N THR A 64 2.91 1.17 2.80
CA THR A 64 2.46 0.07 3.66
C THR A 64 1.53 -0.87 2.88
N PRO A 65 1.44 -2.17 3.26
CA PRO A 65 0.51 -3.10 2.63
C PRO A 65 -0.94 -2.61 2.63
N GLU A 66 -1.36 -1.92 3.70
CA GLU A 66 -2.73 -1.40 3.79
C GLU A 66 -2.97 -0.23 2.84
N GLN A 67 -2.02 0.71 2.72
CA GLN A 67 -2.11 1.82 1.76
C GLN A 67 -2.14 1.30 0.32
N GLN A 68 -1.32 0.28 0.02
CA GLN A 68 -1.24 -0.37 -1.29
C GLN A 68 -2.50 -1.16 -1.62
N ARG A 69 -3.11 -1.82 -0.62
CA ARG A 69 -4.38 -2.53 -0.82
C ARG A 69 -5.53 -1.57 -1.12
N ILE A 70 -5.54 -0.39 -0.50
CA ILE A 70 -6.60 0.62 -0.72
C ILE A 70 -6.37 1.40 -2.03
N GLY A 71 -5.15 1.81 -2.34
CA GLY A 71 -4.87 2.58 -3.56
C GLY A 71 -5.77 3.81 -3.75
N GLU A 72 -6.28 4.00 -4.97
CA GLU A 72 -7.21 5.08 -5.36
C GLU A 72 -8.70 4.76 -5.10
N MET A 73 -9.02 3.73 -4.30
CA MET A 73 -10.40 3.36 -3.97
C MET A 73 -11.24 4.56 -3.47
N PHE A 74 -12.48 4.63 -3.93
CA PHE A 74 -13.50 5.61 -3.58
C PHE A 74 -13.16 7.08 -3.88
N ARG A 75 -12.02 7.38 -4.51
CA ARG A 75 -11.73 8.74 -4.98
C ARG A 75 -12.59 9.05 -6.20
N THR A 76 -13.19 10.23 -6.21
CA THR A 76 -14.07 10.69 -7.30
C THR A 76 -13.32 11.41 -8.42
N SER A 77 -12.02 11.67 -8.24
CA SER A 77 -11.15 12.30 -9.23
C SER A 77 -9.68 12.03 -8.91
N VAL A 78 -8.85 11.93 -9.95
CA VAL A 78 -7.39 11.99 -9.89
C VAL A 78 -6.95 13.15 -10.81
N PRO A 79 -6.45 14.27 -10.26
CA PRO A 79 -5.99 15.41 -11.07
C PRO A 79 -4.84 15.02 -12.01
N ALA A 80 -4.76 15.70 -13.16
CA ALA A 80 -3.77 15.39 -14.21
C ALA A 80 -2.31 15.60 -13.79
N ASP A 81 -2.04 16.35 -12.73
CA ASP A 81 -0.72 16.59 -12.16
C ASP A 81 -0.45 15.75 -10.91
N ARG A 82 -1.32 14.77 -10.61
CA ARG A 82 -1.25 13.91 -9.42
C ARG A 82 -1.35 12.42 -9.77
N GLY A 83 -0.99 11.60 -8.80
CA GLY A 83 -1.15 10.16 -8.85
C GLY A 83 -0.77 9.50 -7.54
N MET A 84 -0.65 8.17 -7.57
CA MET A 84 -0.19 7.37 -6.45
C MET A 84 0.93 6.42 -6.88
N LEU A 85 2.02 6.40 -6.12
CA LEU A 85 3.18 5.55 -6.34
C LEU A 85 3.22 4.44 -5.30
N PHE A 86 3.12 3.21 -5.78
CA PHE A 86 3.26 1.97 -5.03
C PHE A 86 4.71 1.53 -5.12
N VAL A 87 5.37 1.38 -3.97
CA VAL A 87 6.79 1.02 -3.94
C VAL A 87 6.96 -0.34 -3.29
N TRP A 88 7.60 -1.25 -4.02
CA TRP A 88 7.87 -2.59 -3.55
C TRP A 88 9.18 -2.65 -2.78
N PRO A 89 9.27 -3.48 -1.72
CA PRO A 89 10.50 -3.67 -0.96
C PRO A 89 11.62 -4.25 -1.83
N TYR A 90 11.28 -5.18 -2.72
CA TYR A 90 12.15 -5.77 -3.74
C TYR A 90 11.41 -5.84 -5.09
N PRO A 91 12.12 -5.86 -6.23
CA PRO A 91 11.51 -6.03 -7.53
C PRO A 91 10.67 -7.31 -7.59
N GLN A 92 9.39 -7.19 -7.95
CA GLN A 92 8.44 -8.30 -7.99
C GLN A 92 7.40 -8.09 -9.08
N GLN A 93 6.70 -9.16 -9.48
CA GLN A 93 5.52 -8.99 -10.32
C GLN A 93 4.46 -8.21 -9.55
N SER A 94 3.97 -7.13 -10.15
CA SER A 94 2.87 -6.34 -9.61
C SER A 94 1.59 -6.73 -10.36
N ASP A 95 0.59 -7.17 -9.60
CA ASP A 95 -0.76 -7.42 -10.10
C ASP A 95 -1.70 -6.41 -9.44
N MET A 96 -2.40 -5.63 -10.27
CA MET A 96 -3.31 -4.57 -9.88
C MET A 96 -4.74 -4.92 -10.32
N TRP A 97 -5.71 -4.19 -9.78
CA TRP A 97 -7.12 -4.24 -10.15
C TRP A 97 -7.75 -2.86 -9.98
N MET A 98 -9.04 -2.74 -10.27
CA MET A 98 -9.81 -1.50 -10.13
C MET A 98 -10.93 -1.64 -9.10
N GLU A 99 -10.86 -2.62 -8.18
CA GLU A 99 -11.87 -2.82 -7.12
C GLU A 99 -12.14 -1.50 -6.39
N ASN A 100 -13.41 -1.09 -6.31
CA ASN A 100 -13.86 0.16 -5.66
C ASN A 100 -13.20 1.46 -6.17
N THR A 101 -12.44 1.43 -7.27
CA THR A 101 -11.90 2.63 -7.93
C THR A 101 -12.94 3.19 -8.88
N LEU A 102 -13.37 4.44 -8.62
CA LEU A 102 -14.53 5.06 -9.30
C LEU A 102 -14.16 5.79 -10.61
N VAL A 103 -12.87 6.05 -10.82
CA VAL A 103 -12.35 6.77 -11.98
C VAL A 103 -11.44 5.88 -12.81
N SER A 104 -11.37 6.16 -14.12
CA SER A 104 -10.42 5.47 -15.00
C SER A 104 -8.99 5.86 -14.64
N LEU A 105 -8.08 4.90 -14.67
CA LEU A 105 -6.67 5.09 -14.36
C LEU A 105 -5.78 4.58 -15.50
N ASP A 106 -4.63 5.22 -15.67
CA ASP A 106 -3.50 4.60 -16.36
C ASP A 106 -2.61 3.95 -15.31
N ILE A 107 -2.28 2.68 -15.49
CA ILE A 107 -1.40 1.92 -14.60
C ILE A 107 -0.04 1.77 -15.26
N VAL A 108 0.96 2.46 -14.72
CA VAL A 108 2.32 2.55 -15.25
C VAL A 108 3.25 1.69 -14.38
N PHE A 109 3.78 0.63 -14.96
CA PHE A 109 4.70 -0.28 -14.27
C PHE A 109 6.15 0.13 -14.48
N ILE A 110 6.95 0.20 -13.41
CA ILE A 110 8.29 0.80 -13.42
C ILE A 110 9.32 -0.25 -12.97
N GLY A 111 10.26 -0.57 -13.86
CA GLY A 111 11.37 -1.48 -13.62
C GLY A 111 12.37 -0.97 -12.56
N GLU A 112 13.27 -1.84 -12.14
CA GLU A 112 14.33 -1.51 -11.16
C GLU A 112 15.31 -0.45 -11.68
N ASP A 113 15.49 -0.36 -13.01
CA ASP A 113 16.30 0.66 -13.67
C ASP A 113 15.60 2.03 -13.78
N GLY A 114 14.41 2.17 -13.19
CA GLY A 114 13.59 3.37 -13.24
C GLY A 114 12.96 3.61 -14.61
N ARG A 115 12.85 2.60 -15.48
CA ARG A 115 12.15 2.72 -16.78
C ARG A 115 10.76 2.14 -16.73
N ILE A 116 9.85 2.71 -17.51
CA ILE A 116 8.52 2.13 -17.71
C ILE A 116 8.66 0.79 -18.44
N SER A 117 8.20 -0.30 -17.81
CA SER A 117 8.23 -1.65 -18.40
C SER A 117 6.93 -2.02 -19.11
N ALA A 118 5.79 -1.51 -18.62
CA ALA A 118 4.47 -1.72 -19.20
C ALA A 118 3.54 -0.57 -18.81
N ILE A 119 2.51 -0.34 -19.63
CA ILE A 119 1.43 0.61 -19.34
C ILE A 119 0.11 -0.10 -19.65
N ALA A 120 -0.83 -0.07 -18.71
CA ALA A 120 -2.23 -0.39 -18.97
C ALA A 120 -3.02 0.92 -18.95
N GLU A 121 -3.35 1.40 -20.15
CA GLU A 121 -4.09 2.65 -20.34
C GLU A 121 -5.58 2.42 -20.10
N ASN A 122 -6.27 3.44 -19.58
CA ASN A 122 -7.72 3.47 -19.44
C ASN A 122 -8.31 2.24 -18.72
N ALA A 123 -7.69 1.83 -17.61
CA ALA A 123 -8.18 0.74 -16.77
C ALA A 123 -9.63 0.98 -16.35
N VAL A 124 -10.47 -0.06 -16.48
CA VAL A 124 -11.92 0.05 -16.34
C VAL A 124 -12.31 0.19 -14.86
N PRO A 125 -13.03 1.26 -14.45
CA PRO A 125 -13.48 1.45 -13.08
C PRO A 125 -14.23 0.22 -12.52
N GLN A 126 -14.00 -0.11 -11.25
CA GLN A 126 -14.63 -1.22 -10.53
C GLN A 126 -14.36 -2.62 -11.09
N SER A 127 -13.49 -2.76 -12.11
CA SER A 127 -13.13 -4.07 -12.66
C SER A 127 -12.24 -4.87 -11.71
N LEU A 128 -12.56 -6.16 -11.56
CA LEU A 128 -11.72 -7.14 -10.87
C LEU A 128 -10.79 -7.91 -11.81
N ALA A 129 -10.75 -7.53 -13.10
CA ALA A 129 -9.81 -8.11 -14.03
C ALA A 129 -8.38 -7.79 -13.61
N ARG A 130 -7.52 -8.81 -13.58
CA ARG A 130 -6.11 -8.66 -13.22
C ARG A 130 -5.36 -7.85 -14.28
N ILE A 131 -4.66 -6.81 -13.85
CA ILE A 131 -3.75 -6.01 -14.65
C ILE A 131 -2.33 -6.31 -14.17
N SER A 132 -1.51 -6.94 -15.01
CA SER A 132 -0.20 -7.47 -14.60
C SER A 132 0.95 -6.67 -15.19
N SER A 133 2.02 -6.52 -14.42
CA SER A 133 3.29 -5.95 -14.90
C SER A 133 4.03 -6.86 -15.89
N HIS A 134 3.61 -8.13 -16.01
CA HIS A 134 4.23 -9.14 -16.87
C HIS A 134 5.73 -9.39 -16.60
N GLY A 135 6.22 -9.02 -15.42
CA GLY A 135 7.61 -9.15 -15.01
C GLY A 135 7.93 -8.38 -13.73
N PRO A 136 9.14 -8.53 -13.18
CA PRO A 136 9.54 -7.85 -11.96
C PRO A 136 9.62 -6.34 -12.17
N VAL A 137 8.99 -5.59 -11.27
CA VAL A 137 8.97 -4.13 -11.25
C VAL A 137 9.26 -3.62 -9.85
N ARG A 138 9.90 -2.46 -9.74
CA ARG A 138 10.21 -1.82 -8.45
C ARG A 138 9.04 -1.00 -7.94
N ALA A 139 8.23 -0.46 -8.84
CA ALA A 139 7.10 0.37 -8.48
C ALA A 139 5.97 0.29 -9.51
N THR A 140 4.79 0.73 -9.10
CA THR A 140 3.63 0.94 -9.97
C THR A 140 3.11 2.35 -9.70
N LEU A 141 2.83 3.11 -10.76
CA LEU A 141 2.31 4.47 -10.69
C LEU A 141 0.90 4.48 -11.29
N GLU A 142 -0.07 4.95 -10.51
CA GLU A 142 -1.43 5.21 -10.94
C GLU A 142 -1.58 6.69 -11.31
N LEU A 143 -2.08 6.97 -12.52
CA LEU A 143 -2.38 8.30 -13.04
C LEU A 143 -3.83 8.38 -13.51
N GLN A 144 -4.31 9.58 -13.81
CA GLN A 144 -5.58 9.76 -14.50
C GLN A 144 -5.63 8.94 -15.81
N GLY A 145 -6.74 8.25 -16.06
CA GLY A 145 -6.93 7.46 -17.29
C GLY A 145 -6.81 8.30 -18.57
N GLY A 146 -6.09 7.76 -19.55
CA GLY A 146 -5.81 8.35 -20.86
C GLY A 146 -4.74 9.46 -20.83
N LEU A 147 -4.11 9.69 -19.69
CA LEU A 147 -3.12 10.76 -19.54
C LEU A 147 -1.79 10.40 -20.18
N THR A 148 -1.38 9.13 -20.11
CA THR A 148 -0.13 8.64 -20.71
C THR A 148 -0.16 8.81 -22.22
N GLU A 149 -1.24 8.36 -22.88
CA GLU A 149 -1.51 8.61 -24.30
C GLU A 149 -1.48 10.11 -24.64
N LYS A 150 -2.23 10.93 -23.88
CA LYS A 150 -2.31 12.39 -24.09
C LYS A 150 -0.96 13.09 -24.01
N LEU A 151 -0.08 12.63 -23.12
CA LEU A 151 1.25 13.20 -22.92
C LEU A 151 2.33 12.56 -23.80
N GLY A 152 2.00 11.47 -24.50
CA GLY A 152 2.97 10.69 -25.28
C GLY A 152 3.99 9.94 -24.42
N ILE A 153 3.60 9.55 -23.21
CA ILE A 153 4.41 8.73 -22.30
C ILE A 153 4.34 7.28 -22.78
N VAL A 154 5.49 6.64 -22.96
CA VAL A 154 5.58 5.30 -23.54
C VAL A 154 6.51 4.38 -22.74
N VAL A 155 6.40 3.07 -23.00
CA VAL A 155 7.35 2.07 -22.48
C VAL A 155 8.78 2.46 -22.83
N GLY A 156 9.67 2.34 -21.84
CA GLY A 156 11.08 2.73 -21.93
C GLY A 156 11.40 4.14 -21.45
N ASP A 157 10.40 5.02 -21.28
CA ASP A 157 10.61 6.35 -20.70
C ASP A 157 11.14 6.25 -19.27
N LYS A 158 11.92 7.25 -18.87
CA LYS A 158 12.60 7.24 -17.57
C LYS A 158 11.73 7.89 -16.51
N VAL A 159 11.60 7.26 -15.36
CA VAL A 159 10.90 7.74 -14.18
C VAL A 159 11.92 8.03 -13.08
N ASP A 160 11.90 9.26 -12.57
CA ASP A 160 12.79 9.73 -11.51
C ASP A 160 11.97 10.28 -10.34
N SER A 161 12.28 9.83 -9.13
CA SER A 161 11.76 10.39 -7.88
C SER A 161 12.76 10.17 -6.75
N LYS A 162 12.55 10.84 -5.61
CA LYS A 162 13.40 10.64 -4.42
C LYS A 162 13.31 9.18 -3.94
N THR A 163 12.12 8.61 -3.91
CA THR A 163 11.93 7.23 -3.43
C THR A 163 12.51 6.19 -4.40
N LEU A 164 12.39 6.40 -5.72
CA LEU A 164 12.96 5.48 -6.71
C LEU A 164 14.49 5.52 -6.77
N ALA A 165 15.11 6.64 -6.38
CA ALA A 165 16.57 6.75 -6.29
C ALA A 165 17.15 6.01 -5.07
N ALA A 166 16.33 5.65 -4.08
CA ALA A 166 16.78 4.89 -2.93
C ALA A 166 16.90 3.39 -3.27
N PRO A 167 17.89 2.68 -2.70
CA PRO A 167 18.01 1.23 -2.86
C PRO A 167 16.71 0.49 -2.50
N ALA A 168 16.51 -0.68 -3.09
CA ALA A 168 15.55 -1.65 -2.58
C ALA A 168 15.96 -2.02 -1.14
N GLY A 169 14.98 -2.09 -0.24
CA GLY A 169 15.20 -2.33 1.19
C GLY A 169 15.46 -3.79 1.50
#